data_AF-A0A8T4JM26-F1
#
_entry.id   AF-A0A8T4JM26-F1
#
_cell.length_a   1.000
_cell.length_b   1.000
_cell.length_c   1.000
_cell.angle_alpha   90.00
_cell.angle_beta   90.00
_cell.angle_gamma   90.00
#
_symmetry.space_group_name_H-M   'P 1'
#
loop_
_entity.id
_entity.type
_entity.pdbx_description
1 polymer ?
#
loop_
_entity_poly.entity_id
_entity_poly.type
_entity_poly.pdbx_seq_one_letter_code
_entity_poly.pdbx_strand_id
1 'polypeptide(L)'
;MMNEVTDEKLNKYFSITQEALDMASKAEKREDMKAEAEDFLDMAQRYFSDAGHFRDQGNKVLAFAALNYAHGWLDAGARIQLFKVKDSRLFTVDDE
;
A
#
# COMPACT_ATOMS: atom_id res chain seq x y z
N MET A 1 13.80 23.25 4.39
CA MET A 1 12.71 22.61 5.15
C MET A 1 12.04 21.59 4.24
N MET A 2 11.84 20.35 4.70
CA MET A 2 11.22 19.25 3.93
C MET A 2 9.68 19.34 3.99
N ASN A 3 9.10 20.43 3.49
CA ASN A 3 7.64 20.66 3.55
C ASN A 3 6.93 20.38 2.21
N GLU A 4 7.65 19.85 1.22
CA GLU A 4 7.14 19.60 -0.13
C GLU A 4 7.26 18.11 -0.50
N VAL A 5 6.31 17.63 -1.30
CA VAL A 5 6.38 16.31 -1.92
C VAL A 5 7.17 16.45 -3.23
N THR A 6 8.42 15.99 -3.22
CA THR A 6 9.27 15.94 -4.42
C THR A 6 8.93 14.74 -5.30
N ASP A 7 9.30 14.79 -6.58
CA ASP A 7 9.11 13.65 -7.48
C ASP A 7 9.90 12.43 -7.03
N GLU A 8 11.10 12.63 -6.49
CA GLU A 8 11.91 11.56 -5.91
C GLU A 8 11.17 10.87 -4.75
N LYS A 9 10.61 11.66 -3.82
CA LYS A 9 9.83 11.12 -2.70
C LYS A 9 8.58 10.41 -3.19
N LEU A 10 7.86 10.99 -4.16
CA LEU A 10 6.66 10.40 -4.72
C LEU A 10 6.96 9.06 -5.42
N ASN A 11 7.99 9.02 -6.28
CA ASN A 11 8.44 7.81 -6.97
C ASN A 11 8.87 6.71 -5.99
N LYS A 12 9.56 7.07 -4.90
CA LYS A 12 9.90 6.13 -3.84
C LYS A 12 8.66 5.49 -3.23
N TYR A 13 7.63 6.28 -2.92
CA TYR A 13 6.40 5.76 -2.32
C TYR A 13 5.56 4.91 -3.29
N PHE A 14 5.55 5.26 -4.58
CA PHE A 14 4.96 4.40 -5.61
C PHE A 14 5.66 3.03 -5.64
N SER A 15 7.00 3.02 -5.66
CA SER A 15 7.78 1.78 -5.69
C SER A 15 7.50 0.90 -4.47
N ILE A 16 7.58 1.48 -3.26
CA ILE A 16 7.35 0.73 -2.01
C ILE A 16 5.91 0.21 -1.93
N THR A 17 4.93 1.02 -2.31
CA THR A 17 3.51 0.60 -2.26
C THR A 17 3.18 -0.45 -3.30
N GLN A 18 3.74 -0.36 -4.52
CA GLN A 18 3.58 -1.40 -5.53
C GLN A 18 4.19 -2.73 -5.05
N GLU A 19 5.39 -2.68 -4.46
CA GLU A 19 6.07 -3.87 -3.96
C GLU A 19 5.27 -4.56 -2.84
N ALA A 20 4.75 -3.78 -1.88
CA ALA A 20 3.89 -4.27 -0.83
C ALA A 20 2.57 -4.85 -1.38
N LEU A 21 1.94 -4.17 -2.34
CA LEU A 21 0.71 -4.64 -2.98
C LEU A 21 0.92 -5.97 -3.71
N ASP A 22 2.02 -6.10 -4.45
CA ASP A 22 2.38 -7.32 -5.18
C ASP A 22 2.66 -8.49 -4.22
N MET A 23 3.38 -8.22 -3.12
CA MET A 23 3.66 -9.23 -2.09
C MET A 23 2.37 -9.68 -1.40
N ALA A 24 1.55 -8.73 -0.94
CA ALA A 24 0.29 -9.02 -0.28
C ALA A 24 -0.65 -9.79 -1.21
N SER A 25 -0.72 -9.44 -2.50
CA SER A 25 -1.59 -10.11 -3.49
C SER A 25 -1.24 -11.58 -3.73
N LYS A 26 0.05 -11.94 -3.59
CA LYS A 26 0.54 -13.32 -3.77
C LYS A 26 0.58 -14.11 -2.46
N ALA A 27 0.49 -13.43 -1.32
CA ALA A 27 0.53 -14.06 -0.01
C ALA A 27 -0.69 -14.95 0.25
N GLU A 28 -0.49 -15.98 1.06
CA GLU A 28 -1.59 -16.80 1.57
C GLU A 28 -2.56 -15.91 2.36
N LYS A 29 -3.86 -16.07 2.07
CA LYS A 29 -4.93 -15.34 2.76
C LYS A 29 -5.46 -16.15 3.93
N ARG A 30 -5.94 -15.45 4.94
CA ARG A 30 -6.66 -16.07 6.06
C ARG A 30 -7.94 -16.73 5.54
N GLU A 31 -8.08 -18.05 5.68
CA GLU A 31 -9.19 -18.79 5.06
C GLU A 31 -10.58 -18.34 5.55
N ASP A 32 -10.73 -18.09 6.85
CA ASP A 32 -12.01 -17.69 7.46
C ASP A 32 -12.38 -16.21 7.22
N MET A 33 -11.48 -15.42 6.62
CA MET A 33 -11.68 -14.00 6.30
C MET A 33 -11.23 -13.65 4.89
N LYS A 34 -11.44 -14.58 3.94
CA LYS A 34 -10.96 -14.41 2.57
C LYS A 34 -11.61 -13.22 1.87
N ALA A 35 -12.91 -12.98 2.11
CA ALA A 35 -13.63 -11.86 1.51
C ALA A 35 -13.08 -10.51 2.00
N GLU A 36 -12.78 -10.40 3.29
CA GLU A 36 -12.16 -9.22 3.89
C GLU A 36 -10.73 -9.02 3.38
N ALA A 37 -9.97 -10.11 3.20
CA ALA A 37 -8.64 -10.03 2.62
C ALA A 37 -8.65 -9.55 1.16
N GLU A 38 -9.65 -9.95 0.39
CA GLU A 38 -9.87 -9.48 -0.99
C GLU A 38 -10.34 -8.02 -1.02
N ASP A 39 -11.24 -7.62 -0.12
CA ASP A 39 -11.71 -6.23 0.02
C ASP A 39 -10.55 -5.27 0.38
N PHE A 40 -9.69 -5.66 1.32
CA PHE A 40 -8.50 -4.87 1.68
C PHE A 40 -7.55 -4.68 0.48
N LEU A 41 -7.35 -5.73 -0.32
CA LEU A 41 -6.53 -5.64 -1.54
C LEU A 41 -7.19 -4.77 -2.60
N ASP A 42 -8.50 -4.89 -2.82
CA ASP A 42 -9.24 -4.04 -3.77
C ASP A 42 -9.10 -2.56 -3.37
N MET A 43 -9.31 -2.25 -2.09
CA MET A 43 -9.16 -0.90 -1.56
C MET A 43 -7.74 -0.37 -1.75
N ALA A 44 -6.71 -1.14 -1.39
CA ALA A 44 -5.32 -0.75 -1.62
C ALA A 44 -5.01 -0.52 -3.10
N GLN A 45 -5.49 -1.39 -4.00
CA GLN A 45 -5.27 -1.28 -5.44
C GLN A 45 -5.97 -0.05 -6.04
N ARG A 46 -7.17 0.27 -5.58
CA ARG A 46 -7.93 1.45 -6.03
C ARG A 46 -7.24 2.74 -5.64
N TYR A 47 -6.79 2.87 -4.40
CA TYR A 47 -6.05 4.06 -3.97
C TYR A 47 -4.66 4.17 -4.61
N PHE A 48 -4.03 3.05 -4.93
CA PHE A 48 -2.81 3.05 -5.75
C PHE A 48 -3.08 3.57 -7.17
N SER A 49 -4.21 3.19 -7.77
CA SER A 49 -4.65 3.70 -9.07
C SER A 49 -4.97 5.19 -9.02
N ASP A 50 -5.69 5.64 -7.98
CA ASP A 50 -5.99 7.06 -7.75
C ASP A 50 -4.71 7.89 -7.59
N ALA A 51 -3.70 7.34 -6.89
CA ALA A 51 -2.41 8.00 -6.80
C ALA A 51 -1.78 8.24 -8.19
N GLY A 52 -1.84 7.24 -9.07
CA GLY A 52 -1.40 7.36 -10.46
C GLY A 52 -2.14 8.47 -11.19
N HIS A 53 -3.46 8.51 -11.07
CA HIS A 53 -4.30 9.56 -11.65
C HIS A 53 -3.90 10.96 -11.16
N PHE A 54 -3.71 11.15 -9.85
CA PHE A 54 -3.31 12.43 -9.29
C PHE A 54 -1.90 12.84 -9.72
N ARG A 55 -0.97 11.88 -9.84
CA ARG A 55 0.38 12.14 -10.35
C ARG A 55 0.32 12.66 -11.78
N ASP A 56 -0.49 12.04 -12.64
CA ASP A 56 -0.61 12.42 -14.06
C ASP A 56 -1.26 13.81 -14.22
N GLN A 57 -2.06 14.25 -13.24
CA GLN A 57 -2.57 15.61 -13.12
C GLN A 57 -1.60 16.63 -12.49
N GLY A 58 -0.40 16.19 -12.07
CA GLY A 58 0.58 17.02 -11.38
C GLY A 58 0.26 17.30 -9.90
N ASN A 59 -0.77 16.68 -9.33
CA ASN A 59 -1.17 16.86 -7.93
C ASN A 59 -0.40 15.92 -7.01
N LYS A 60 0.85 16.28 -6.72
CA LYS A 60 1.79 15.47 -5.92
C LYS A 60 1.30 15.22 -4.48
N VAL A 61 0.61 16.19 -3.87
CA VAL A 61 0.10 16.06 -2.50
C VAL A 61 -1.01 15.02 -2.43
N LEU A 62 -1.98 15.06 -3.35
CA LEU A 62 -3.03 14.05 -3.40
C LEU A 62 -2.50 12.68 -3.79
N ALA A 63 -1.55 12.62 -4.74
CA ALA A 63 -0.90 11.36 -5.11
C ALA A 63 -0.19 10.72 -3.91
N PHE A 64 0.57 11.51 -3.16
CA PHE A 64 1.24 11.06 -1.95
C PHE A 64 0.25 10.62 -0.86
N ALA A 65 -0.83 11.37 -0.65
CA ALA A 65 -1.87 11.01 0.31
C ALA A 65 -2.55 9.68 -0.05
N ALA A 66 -2.91 9.49 -1.32
CA ALA A 66 -3.51 8.25 -1.82
C ALA A 66 -2.57 7.05 -1.66
N LEU A 67 -1.26 7.20 -1.91
CA LEU A 67 -0.28 6.14 -1.66
C LEU A 67 -0.20 5.73 -0.19
N ASN A 68 -0.15 6.70 0.72
CA ASN A 68 -0.11 6.40 2.16
C ASN A 68 -1.42 5.73 2.63
N TYR A 69 -2.56 6.11 2.06
CA TYR A 69 -3.83 5.48 2.39
C TYR A 69 -3.93 4.05 1.83
N ALA A 70 -3.46 3.82 0.60
CA ALA A 70 -3.31 2.48 0.03
C ALA A 70 -2.41 1.60 0.91
N HIS A 71 -1.26 2.13 1.32
CA HIS A 71 -0.33 1.43 2.20
C HIS A 71 -0.93 1.16 3.59
N GLY A 72 -1.76 2.06 4.10
CA GLY A 72 -2.48 1.86 5.37
C GLY A 72 -3.41 0.65 5.34
N TRP A 73 -4.11 0.39 4.23
CA TRP A 73 -4.88 -0.85 4.04
C TRP A 73 -3.97 -2.08 4.05
N LEU A 74 -2.81 -2.00 3.38
CA LEU A 74 -1.82 -3.07 3.37
C LEU A 74 -1.24 -3.36 4.77
N ASP A 75 -0.89 -2.32 5.52
CA ASP A 75 -0.40 -2.45 6.88
C ASP A 75 -1.44 -3.06 7.82
N ALA A 76 -2.68 -2.54 7.75
CA ALA A 76 -3.77 -3.02 8.59
C ALA A 76 -4.07 -4.51 8.31
N GLY A 77 -4.13 -4.90 7.04
CA GLY A 77 -4.37 -6.29 6.66
C GLY A 77 -3.23 -7.23 7.04
N ALA A 78 -1.96 -6.79 6.96
CA ALA A 78 -0.81 -7.56 7.43
C ALA A 78 -0.86 -7.75 8.95
N ARG A 79 -1.10 -6.67 9.70
CA ARG A 79 -1.16 -6.64 11.17
C ARG A 79 -2.20 -7.60 11.75
N ILE A 80 -3.38 -7.69 11.12
CA ILE A 80 -4.45 -8.59 11.57
C ILE A 80 -4.43 -9.94 10.83
N GLN A 81 -3.36 -10.19 10.08
CA GLN A 81 -3.07 -11.45 9.39
C GLN A 81 -4.08 -11.84 8.29
N LEU A 82 -4.74 -10.87 7.63
CA LEU A 82 -5.55 -11.15 6.43
C LEU A 82 -4.69 -11.69 5.29
N PHE A 83 -3.45 -11.24 5.18
CA PHE A 83 -2.42 -11.82 4.32
C PHE A 83 -1.17 -12.14 5.14
N LYS A 84 -0.67 -13.36 4.97
CA LYS A 84 0.51 -13.87 5.67
C LYS A 84 1.78 -13.35 4.99
N VAL A 85 2.19 -12.14 5.35
CA VAL A 85 3.43 -11.49 4.90
C VAL A 85 4.39 -11.33 6.08
N LYS A 86 5.70 -11.36 5.79
CA LYS A 86 6.79 -11.21 6.76
C LYS A 86 7.92 -10.39 6.13
N ASP A 87 7.69 -9.09 6.03
CA ASP A 87 8.68 -8.13 5.53
C ASP A 87 8.48 -6.82 6.31
N SER A 88 9.29 -6.61 7.34
CA SER A 88 9.25 -5.45 8.24
C SER A 88 9.66 -4.12 7.58
N ARG A 89 10.27 -4.20 6.38
CA ARG A 89 10.60 -3.02 5.57
C ARG A 89 9.38 -2.54 4.78
N LEU A 90 8.51 -3.46 4.34
CA LEU A 90 7.30 -3.13 3.58
C LEU A 90 6.07 -2.98 4.46
N PHE A 91 5.94 -3.75 5.53
CA PHE A 91 4.76 -3.76 6.38
C PHE A 91 5.14 -3.51 7.83
N THR A 92 4.17 -3.05 8.61
CA THR A 92 4.27 -2.88 10.07
C THR A 92 4.16 -4.22 10.82
N VAL A 93 4.91 -5.23 10.40
CA VAL A 93 4.99 -6.57 11.00
C VAL A 93 6.43 -6.93 11.34
N ASP A 94 6.62 -7.98 12.12
CA ASP A 94 7.95 -8.53 12.39
C ASP A 94 8.36 -9.52 11.29
N ASP A 95 9.67 -9.76 11.14
CA ASP A 95 10.22 -10.69 10.13
C ASP A 95 10.11 -12.19 10.53
N GLU A 96 9.55 -12.50 11.71
CA GLU A 96 9.51 -13.85 12.31
C GLU A 96 8.32 -14.73 11.89
#